data_AF-A0A9D4BC46-F1
#
_entry.id   AF-A0A9D4BC46-F1
#
_cell.length_a   1.000
_cell.length_b   1.000
_cell.length_c   1.000
_cell.angle_alpha   90.00
_cell.angle_beta   90.00
_cell.angle_gamma   90.00
#
_symmetry.space_group_name_H-M   'P 1'
#
loop_
_entity.id
_entity.type
_entity.pdbx_description
1 polymer ?
#
loop_
_entity_poly.entity_id
_entity_poly.type
_entity_poly.pdbx_seq_one_letter_code
_entity_poly.pdbx_strand_id
1 'polypeptide(L)'
;MLPRRLSPGSSQEASFALPVPEQEAAIRGVRESCEAEAHPLPQRRARDWRLQSLAALSRRIRGTSYQSPHGIPIDLLDQLLIISTTPYSDKETKQILKIRCEEEDVEMNEDTYTVLTRIELETSLRYAMQLITAASLVCRKRKGTEVQVEDIKRVYSLFLDKSRSTQYMKEYQDAFLFNELKGDTMDTL
;
A
#
# COMPACT_ATOMS: atom_id res chain seq x y z
N MET A 1 -31.31 57.22 -4.54
CA MET A 1 -32.53 56.49 -4.12
C MET A 1 -32.33 55.01 -4.41
N LEU A 2 -32.30 54.17 -3.37
CA LEU A 2 -32.59 52.72 -3.42
C LEU A 2 -34.12 52.54 -3.24
N PRO A 3 -34.79 51.44 -3.66
CA PRO A 3 -34.68 50.08 -3.04
C PRO A 3 -34.78 48.87 -4.03
N ARG A 4 -34.00 47.79 -3.88
CA ARG A 4 -34.14 46.51 -3.11
C ARG A 4 -35.18 45.46 -3.60
N ARG A 5 -34.65 44.23 -3.90
CA ARG A 5 -35.06 42.83 -3.56
C ARG A 5 -34.73 41.89 -4.75
N LEU A 6 -34.21 40.65 -4.68
CA LEU A 6 -33.83 39.69 -3.63
C LEU A 6 -32.95 38.57 -4.26
N SER A 7 -31.85 38.20 -3.57
CA SER A 7 -31.37 36.82 -3.30
C SER A 7 -30.48 36.03 -4.30
N PRO A 8 -29.66 35.08 -3.77
CA PRO A 8 -28.32 34.75 -4.25
C PRO A 8 -28.25 33.51 -5.15
N GLY A 9 -27.33 33.54 -6.12
CA GLY A 9 -26.92 32.36 -6.88
C GLY A 9 -26.00 31.48 -6.04
N SER A 10 -26.53 30.35 -5.60
CA SER A 10 -25.86 29.28 -4.89
C SER A 10 -24.71 28.68 -5.71
N SER A 11 -23.52 28.70 -5.13
CA SER A 11 -22.44 27.76 -5.44
C SER A 11 -22.97 26.34 -5.28
N GLN A 12 -23.14 25.61 -6.39
CA GLN A 12 -23.23 24.16 -6.35
C GLN A 12 -21.80 23.61 -6.49
N GLU A 13 -21.03 23.72 -5.41
CA GLU A 13 -20.02 22.70 -5.14
C GLU A 13 -20.80 21.45 -4.75
N ALA A 14 -20.97 20.54 -5.71
CA ALA A 14 -21.48 19.21 -5.46
C ALA A 14 -20.52 18.54 -4.47
N SER A 15 -20.97 18.51 -3.22
CA SER A 15 -20.30 17.90 -2.10
C SER A 15 -20.23 16.40 -2.34
N PHE A 16 -19.12 15.93 -2.92
CA PHE A 16 -18.69 14.52 -2.83
C PHE A 16 -17.89 14.35 -1.54
N ALA A 17 -18.52 14.71 -0.42
CA ALA A 17 -18.02 14.43 0.91
C ALA A 17 -18.72 13.15 1.36
N LEU A 18 -18.09 12.01 1.14
CA LEU A 18 -18.45 10.81 1.88
C LEU A 18 -18.19 11.09 3.37
N PRO A 19 -19.13 10.80 4.28
CA PRO A 19 -18.97 11.08 5.70
C PRO A 19 -17.73 10.38 6.27
N VAL A 20 -16.89 11.16 6.97
CA VAL A 20 -15.69 10.72 7.71
C VAL A 20 -15.89 9.50 8.65
N PRO A 21 -17.09 9.19 9.20
CA PRO A 21 -17.29 7.97 10.00
C PRO A 21 -17.09 6.66 9.22
N GLU A 22 -17.25 6.66 7.90
CA GLU A 22 -17.12 5.45 7.07
C GLU A 22 -15.65 5.09 6.80
N GLN A 23 -14.75 6.08 6.84
CA GLN A 23 -13.31 5.84 6.71
C GLN A 23 -12.70 5.26 8.00
N GLU A 24 -13.18 5.65 9.18
CA GLU A 24 -12.79 4.98 10.44
C GLU A 24 -13.35 3.56 10.54
N ALA A 25 -14.55 3.31 9.98
CA ALA A 25 -15.12 1.97 9.88
C ALA A 25 -14.35 1.08 8.88
N ALA A 26 -13.85 1.63 7.77
CA ALA A 26 -12.99 0.90 6.85
C ALA A 26 -11.63 0.53 7.48
N ILE A 27 -11.04 1.43 8.27
CA ILE A 27 -9.78 1.15 8.98
C ILE A 27 -9.99 0.13 10.13
N ARG A 28 -11.15 0.12 10.80
CA ARG A 28 -11.50 -0.92 11.80
C ARG A 28 -11.90 -2.26 11.16
N GLY A 29 -12.61 -2.23 10.04
CA GLY A 29 -13.03 -3.42 9.29
C GLY A 29 -11.87 -4.18 8.65
N VAL A 30 -10.78 -3.49 8.29
CA VAL A 30 -9.52 -4.13 7.85
C VAL A 30 -8.88 -4.92 9.00
N ARG A 31 -9.03 -4.46 10.26
CA ARG A 31 -8.50 -5.17 11.43
C ARG A 31 -9.31 -6.44 11.75
N GLU A 32 -10.64 -6.40 11.61
CA GLU A 32 -11.50 -7.58 11.80
C GLU A 32 -11.44 -8.58 10.63
N SER A 33 -11.26 -8.10 9.38
CA SER A 33 -11.13 -8.98 8.21
C SER A 33 -9.79 -9.75 8.20
N CYS A 34 -8.74 -9.20 8.82
CA CYS A 34 -7.47 -9.91 9.03
C CYS A 34 -7.53 -10.93 10.19
N GLU A 35 -8.41 -10.74 11.19
CA GLU A 35 -8.57 -11.69 12.32
C GLU A 35 -9.49 -12.88 11.96
N ALA A 36 -10.36 -12.74 10.96
CA ALA A 36 -11.32 -13.79 10.59
C ALA A 36 -10.74 -14.97 9.76
N GLU A 37 -9.49 -14.88 9.28
CA GLU A 37 -8.74 -16.00 8.66
C GLU A 37 -7.72 -16.65 9.61
N ALA A 38 -7.91 -16.54 10.93
CA ALA A 38 -7.15 -17.33 11.90
C ALA A 38 -7.80 -18.70 12.14
N HIS A 39 -7.59 -19.64 11.21
CA HIS A 39 -7.69 -21.05 11.52
C HIS A 39 -6.77 -21.35 12.73
N PRO A 40 -7.21 -22.11 13.76
CA PRO A 40 -6.42 -22.29 14.97
C PRO A 40 -5.15 -23.10 14.66
N LEU A 41 -4.01 -22.41 14.62
CA LEU A 41 -2.71 -23.06 14.52
C LEU A 41 -2.44 -23.86 15.79
N PRO A 42 -1.98 -25.11 15.69
CA PRO A 42 -1.62 -25.90 16.85
C PRO A 42 -0.45 -25.22 17.57
N GLN A 43 -0.67 -24.86 18.83
CA GLN A 43 0.33 -24.34 19.73
C GLN A 43 1.52 -25.31 19.80
N ARG A 44 2.65 -24.91 19.20
CA ARG A 44 4.05 -25.14 19.64
C ARG A 44 5.01 -25.15 18.45
N ARG A 45 5.57 -23.98 18.12
CA ARG A 45 7.01 -23.75 17.85
C ARG A 45 7.25 -22.32 17.38
N ALA A 46 7.39 -21.42 18.34
CA ALA A 46 8.08 -20.15 18.11
C ALA A 46 9.58 -20.41 18.04
N ARG A 47 10.11 -20.84 16.89
CA ARG A 47 11.56 -20.85 16.61
C ARG A 47 11.84 -20.61 15.12
N ASP A 48 12.59 -19.54 14.89
CA ASP A 48 13.35 -19.18 13.68
C ASP A 48 12.60 -18.68 12.44
N TRP A 49 12.31 -17.38 12.45
CA TRP A 49 12.05 -16.57 11.25
C TRP A 49 13.19 -16.66 10.21
N ARG A 50 14.40 -17.08 10.61
CA ARG A 50 15.57 -17.30 9.72
C ARG A 50 15.38 -18.43 8.71
N LEU A 51 14.51 -19.41 8.97
CA LEU A 51 14.29 -20.54 8.07
C LEU A 51 13.17 -20.27 7.04
N GLN A 52 12.27 -19.30 7.32
CA GLN A 52 11.20 -18.91 6.39
C GLN A 52 11.69 -18.03 5.24
N SER A 53 12.76 -17.26 5.44
CA SER A 53 13.36 -16.43 4.39
C SER A 53 14.08 -17.24 3.30
N LEU A 54 14.66 -18.40 3.62
CA LEU A 54 15.34 -19.27 2.64
C LEU A 54 14.36 -20.09 1.80
N ALA A 55 13.23 -20.53 2.38
CA ALA A 55 12.23 -21.32 1.67
C ALA A 55 11.40 -20.50 0.66
N ALA A 56 11.19 -19.20 0.94
CA ALA A 56 10.41 -18.30 0.08
C ALA A 56 11.11 -17.93 -1.25
N LEU A 57 12.38 -18.29 -1.41
CA LEU A 57 13.20 -17.86 -2.55
C LEU A 57 13.69 -19.02 -3.42
N SER A 58 13.07 -20.20 -3.30
CA SER A 58 13.23 -21.24 -4.32
C SER A 58 12.35 -20.89 -5.51
N ARG A 59 12.96 -20.53 -6.64
CA ARG A 59 12.24 -20.21 -7.89
C ARG A 59 12.70 -21.16 -8.98
N ARG A 60 11.79 -21.52 -9.88
CA ARG A 60 12.13 -22.28 -11.09
C ARG A 60 13.11 -21.46 -11.93
N ILE A 61 14.21 -22.08 -12.36
CA ILE A 61 15.14 -21.48 -13.31
C ILE A 61 14.39 -21.28 -14.63
N ARG A 62 14.35 -20.03 -15.11
CA ARG A 62 13.64 -19.71 -16.36
C ARG A 62 14.22 -20.55 -17.50
N GLY A 63 13.38 -21.31 -18.20
CA GLY A 63 13.81 -22.20 -19.29
C GLY A 63 14.09 -23.64 -18.89
N THR A 64 14.05 -24.00 -17.61
CA THR A 64 14.15 -25.41 -17.15
C THR A 64 13.05 -25.75 -16.15
N SER A 65 12.88 -27.04 -15.84
CA SER A 65 11.92 -27.51 -14.83
C SER A 65 12.53 -27.61 -13.42
N TYR A 66 13.81 -27.29 -13.26
CA TYR A 66 14.51 -27.39 -11.99
C TYR A 66 14.26 -26.16 -11.11
N GLN A 67 14.07 -26.42 -9.81
CA GLN A 67 14.01 -25.38 -8.79
C GLN A 67 15.37 -25.18 -8.16
N SER A 68 15.75 -23.93 -7.93
CA SER A 68 16.99 -23.60 -7.24
C SER A 68 16.83 -22.36 -6.36
N PRO A 69 17.70 -22.19 -5.35
CA PRO A 69 17.76 -20.96 -4.56
C PRO A 69 17.96 -19.75 -5.49
N HIS A 70 17.18 -18.70 -5.29
CA HIS A 70 17.17 -17.48 -6.11
C HIS A 70 16.81 -17.67 -7.59
N GLY A 71 16.53 -18.91 -8.05
CA GLY A 71 16.38 -19.23 -9.47
C GLY A 71 17.68 -19.18 -10.27
N ILE A 72 18.83 -19.34 -9.60
CA ILE A 72 20.18 -19.32 -10.16
C ILE A 72 20.70 -20.77 -10.23
N PRO A 73 21.40 -21.21 -11.30
CA PRO A 73 22.03 -22.53 -11.33
C PRO A 73 23.08 -22.68 -10.23
N ILE A 74 23.23 -23.89 -9.67
CA ILE A 74 24.11 -24.17 -8.53
C ILE A 74 25.58 -23.82 -8.78
N ASP A 75 26.04 -24.01 -10.02
CA ASP A 75 27.40 -23.66 -10.46
C ASP A 75 27.69 -22.15 -10.29
N LEU A 76 26.71 -21.29 -10.57
CA LEU A 76 26.86 -19.86 -10.34
C LEU A 76 26.70 -19.50 -8.86
N LEU A 77 25.84 -20.23 -8.12
CA LEU A 77 25.61 -19.99 -6.70
C LEU A 77 26.90 -20.15 -5.87
N ASP A 78 27.73 -21.13 -6.22
CA ASP A 78 29.00 -21.41 -5.53
C ASP A 78 30.06 -20.31 -5.75
N GLN A 79 29.91 -19.48 -6.79
CA GLN A 79 30.79 -18.35 -7.06
C GLN A 79 30.31 -17.03 -6.41
N LEU A 80 29.13 -17.02 -5.78
CA LEU A 80 28.51 -15.80 -5.25
C LEU A 80 28.67 -15.68 -3.73
N LEU A 81 29.04 -14.49 -3.27
CA LEU A 81 28.95 -14.14 -1.85
C LEU A 81 27.56 -13.60 -1.54
N ILE A 82 26.79 -14.35 -0.75
CA ILE A 82 25.42 -13.97 -0.37
C ILE A 82 25.47 -13.10 0.90
N ILE A 83 25.04 -11.84 0.78
CA ILE A 83 24.87 -10.93 1.91
C ILE A 83 23.36 -10.75 2.15
N SER A 84 22.87 -11.17 3.31
CA SER A 84 21.46 -11.01 3.68
C SER A 84 21.19 -9.64 4.28
N THR A 85 20.17 -8.94 3.78
CA THR A 85 19.64 -7.73 4.39
C THR A 85 18.49 -8.06 5.36
N THR A 86 18.32 -7.21 6.37
CA THR A 86 17.20 -7.28 7.32
C THR A 86 16.17 -6.20 7.00
N PRO A 87 14.88 -6.41 7.33
CA PRO A 87 13.87 -5.37 7.17
C PRO A 87 14.15 -4.21 8.13
N TYR A 88 13.78 -2.99 7.71
CA TYR A 88 13.94 -1.79 8.52
C TYR A 88 13.01 -1.81 9.74
N SER A 89 13.48 -1.20 10.82
CA SER A 89 12.66 -0.88 11.99
C SER A 89 11.91 0.44 11.80
N ASP A 90 10.82 0.64 12.54
CA ASP A 90 9.99 1.86 12.46
C ASP A 90 10.80 3.16 12.64
N LYS A 91 11.83 3.12 13.49
CA LYS A 91 12.72 4.26 13.74
C LYS A 91 13.59 4.58 12.52
N GLU A 92 14.12 3.54 11.88
CA GLU A 92 14.91 3.68 10.65
C GLU A 92 14.03 4.14 9.50
N THR A 93 12.81 3.61 9.37
CA THR A 93 11.83 4.10 8.39
C THR A 93 11.59 5.60 8.56
N LYS A 94 11.27 6.05 9.78
CA LYS A 94 11.01 7.49 10.02
C LYS A 94 12.22 8.34 9.63
N GLN A 95 13.43 7.88 9.89
CA GLN A 95 14.65 8.58 9.49
C GLN A 95 14.86 8.59 7.97
N ILE A 96 14.61 7.48 7.28
CA ILE A 96 14.67 7.42 5.81
C ILE A 96 13.67 8.41 5.20
N LEU A 97 12.45 8.47 5.72
CA LEU A 97 11.42 9.39 5.23
C LEU A 97 11.82 10.85 5.47
N LYS A 98 12.43 11.18 6.62
CA LYS A 98 12.95 12.53 6.89
C LYS A 98 14.02 12.96 5.87
N ILE A 99 15.01 12.09 5.61
CA ILE A 99 16.06 12.38 4.61
C ILE A 99 15.44 12.59 3.22
N ARG A 100 14.39 11.86 2.88
CA ARG A 100 13.69 12.05 1.60
C ARG A 100 12.90 13.35 1.52
N CYS A 101 12.24 13.75 2.60
CA CYS A 101 11.58 15.05 2.65
C CYS A 101 12.57 16.21 2.56
N GLU A 102 13.74 16.08 3.20
CA GLU A 102 14.83 17.07 3.09
C GLU A 102 15.38 17.16 1.65
N GLU A 103 15.60 16.02 0.98
CA GLU A 103 16.10 15.99 -0.40
C GLU A 103 15.09 16.52 -1.43
N GLU A 104 13.79 16.30 -1.21
CA GLU A 104 12.71 16.79 -2.09
C GLU A 104 12.28 18.23 -1.77
N ASP A 105 12.93 18.89 -0.79
CA ASP A 105 12.58 20.22 -0.27
C ASP A 105 11.10 20.33 0.14
N VAL A 106 10.58 19.30 0.83
CA VAL A 106 9.18 19.24 1.29
C VAL A 106 9.09 19.41 2.80
N GLU A 107 8.51 20.52 3.25
CA GLU A 107 8.22 20.76 4.67
C GLU A 107 6.99 19.96 5.10
N MET A 108 7.13 19.14 6.16
CA MET A 108 6.05 18.33 6.72
C MET A 108 5.96 18.48 8.24
N ASN A 109 4.74 18.40 8.77
CA ASN A 109 4.52 18.38 10.22
C ASN A 109 4.94 17.03 10.84
N GLU A 110 5.32 17.01 12.13
CA GLU A 110 5.76 15.79 12.83
C GLU A 110 4.68 14.71 12.91
N ASP A 111 3.41 15.11 13.01
CA ASP A 111 2.26 14.21 13.00
C ASP A 111 2.13 13.48 11.66
N THR A 112 2.41 14.17 10.57
CA THR A 112 2.37 13.67 9.19
C THR A 112 3.34 12.49 9.02
N TYR A 113 4.56 12.58 9.59
CA TYR A 113 5.52 11.48 9.57
C TYR A 113 5.01 10.23 10.29
N THR A 114 4.32 10.38 11.42
CA THR A 114 3.81 9.20 12.15
C THR A 114 2.76 8.44 11.37
N VAL A 115 1.89 9.15 10.63
CA VAL A 115 0.88 8.55 9.75
C VAL A 115 1.56 7.87 8.56
N LEU A 116 2.55 8.52 7.95
CA LEU A 116 3.28 7.98 6.81
C LEU A 116 4.07 6.72 7.18
N THR A 117 4.69 6.67 8.37
CA THR A 117 5.36 5.47 8.89
C THR A 117 4.38 4.32 9.10
N ARG A 118 3.15 4.58 9.59
CA ARG A 118 2.14 3.51 9.70
C ARG A 118 1.72 2.96 8.35
N ILE A 119 1.50 3.84 7.36
CA ILE A 119 1.17 3.42 5.99
C ILE A 119 2.31 2.59 5.40
N GLU A 120 3.56 2.96 5.67
CA GLU A 120 4.74 2.23 5.21
C GLU A 120 4.77 0.79 5.72
N LEU A 121 4.50 0.58 7.01
CA LEU A 121 4.48 -0.74 7.64
C LEU A 121 3.38 -1.65 7.08
N GLU A 122 2.23 -1.09 6.74
CA GLU A 122 1.12 -1.85 6.14
C GLU A 122 1.34 -2.16 4.66
N THR A 123 2.19 -1.40 3.97
CA THR A 123 2.38 -1.49 2.51
C THR A 123 3.84 -1.73 2.15
N SER A 124 4.57 -0.67 1.79
CA SER A 124 5.99 -0.70 1.48
C SER A 124 6.62 0.70 1.55
N LEU A 125 7.91 0.75 1.88
CA LEU A 125 8.71 1.98 1.87
C LEU A 125 8.67 2.72 0.52
N ARG A 126 8.65 1.97 -0.58
CA ARG A 126 8.56 2.54 -1.93
C ARG A 126 7.26 3.31 -2.12
N TYR A 127 6.14 2.78 -1.65
CA TYR A 127 4.84 3.44 -1.78
C TYR A 127 4.82 4.72 -0.93
N ALA A 128 5.34 4.67 0.30
CA ALA A 128 5.44 5.85 1.16
C ALA A 128 6.27 6.99 0.52
N MET A 129 7.38 6.68 -0.15
CA MET A 129 8.18 7.68 -0.89
C MET A 129 7.38 8.32 -2.04
N GLN A 130 6.60 7.53 -2.78
CA GLN A 130 5.76 8.07 -3.85
C GLN A 130 4.66 8.99 -3.31
N LEU A 131 4.12 8.69 -2.12
CA LEU A 131 3.15 9.55 -1.45
C LEU A 131 3.73 10.91 -1.06
N ILE A 132 5.02 11.01 -0.71
CA ILE A 132 5.69 12.28 -0.38
C ILE A 132 5.61 13.24 -1.58
N THR A 133 6.05 12.78 -2.75
CA THR A 133 6.04 13.59 -3.96
C THR A 133 4.62 13.95 -4.40
N ALA A 134 3.66 13.05 -4.26
CA ALA A 134 2.27 13.34 -4.60
C ALA A 134 1.60 14.29 -3.59
N ALA A 135 1.93 14.18 -2.29
CA ALA A 135 1.42 15.06 -1.24
C ALA A 135 1.95 16.49 -1.41
N SER A 136 3.21 16.66 -1.84
CA SER A 136 3.77 17.99 -2.13
C SER A 136 3.00 18.70 -3.25
N LEU A 137 2.57 17.97 -4.29
CA LEU A 137 1.74 18.52 -5.36
C LEU A 137 0.35 18.94 -4.88
N VAL A 138 -0.28 18.16 -4.00
CA VAL A 138 -1.59 18.50 -3.41
C VAL A 138 -1.47 19.72 -2.49
N CYS A 139 -0.43 19.79 -1.67
CA CYS A 139 -0.13 20.94 -0.82
C CYS A 139 0.09 22.22 -1.65
N ARG A 140 0.88 22.13 -2.72
CA ARG A 140 1.09 23.25 -3.67
C ARG A 140 -0.22 23.70 -4.32
N LYS A 141 -1.13 22.77 -4.63
CA LYS A 141 -2.46 23.10 -5.17
C LYS A 141 -3.34 23.84 -4.17
N ARG A 142 -3.26 23.49 -2.88
CA ARG A 142 -3.91 24.20 -1.77
C ARG A 142 -3.26 25.57 -1.48
N LYS A 143 -2.06 25.81 -2.02
CA LYS A 143 -1.18 26.96 -1.69
C LYS A 143 -0.72 26.91 -0.22
N GLY A 144 -0.58 25.71 0.34
CA GLY A 144 0.05 25.49 1.64
C GLY A 144 1.58 25.50 1.52
N THR A 145 2.26 25.87 2.59
CA THR A 145 3.72 25.78 2.71
C THR A 145 4.16 24.42 3.26
N GLU A 146 3.39 23.88 4.21
CA GLU A 146 3.64 22.61 4.89
C GLU A 146 2.62 21.53 4.51
N VAL A 147 3.05 20.28 4.42
CA VAL A 147 2.19 19.12 4.15
C VAL A 147 1.48 18.68 5.43
N GLN A 148 0.15 18.61 5.37
CA GLN A 148 -0.70 18.17 6.46
C GLN A 148 -1.18 16.72 6.28
N VAL A 149 -1.69 16.13 7.36
CA VAL A 149 -2.25 14.77 7.35
C VAL A 149 -3.41 14.63 6.34
N GLU A 150 -4.16 15.70 6.11
CA GLU A 150 -5.25 15.76 5.14
C GLU A 150 -4.76 15.50 3.71
N ASP A 151 -3.59 16.04 3.35
CA ASP A 151 -2.99 15.89 2.03
C ASP A 151 -2.61 14.42 1.79
N ILE A 152 -2.01 13.76 2.78
CA ILE A 152 -1.68 12.33 2.71
C ILE A 152 -2.93 11.48 2.55
N LYS A 153 -3.98 11.74 3.34
CA LYS A 153 -5.25 11.00 3.24
C LYS A 153 -5.87 11.15 1.86
N ARG A 154 -5.79 12.35 1.29
CA ARG A 154 -6.29 12.61 -0.06
C ARG A 154 -5.51 11.81 -1.11
N VAL A 155 -4.19 11.82 -1.04
CA VAL A 155 -3.32 11.08 -1.97
C VAL A 155 -3.50 9.56 -1.81
N TYR A 156 -3.62 9.06 -0.58
CA TYR A 156 -3.85 7.63 -0.31
C TYR A 156 -5.20 7.11 -0.84
N SER A 157 -6.17 8.01 -1.03
CA SER A 157 -7.44 7.68 -1.68
C SER A 157 -7.34 7.66 -3.20
N LEU A 158 -6.43 8.44 -3.78
CA LEU A 158 -6.23 8.55 -5.23
C LEU A 158 -5.34 7.44 -5.78
N PHE A 159 -4.30 7.06 -5.03
CA PHE A 159 -3.35 6.03 -5.43
C PHE A 159 -3.57 4.76 -4.62
N LEU A 160 -3.62 3.63 -5.32
CA LEU A 160 -3.79 2.31 -4.72
C LEU A 160 -2.42 1.63 -4.56
N ASP A 161 -2.23 0.94 -3.45
CA ASP A 161 -1.08 0.05 -3.27
C ASP A 161 -1.29 -1.25 -4.08
N LYS A 162 -0.25 -2.09 -4.15
CA LYS A 162 -0.32 -3.38 -4.84
C LYS A 162 -1.39 -4.30 -4.23
N SER A 163 -1.44 -4.43 -2.91
CA SER A 163 -2.34 -5.36 -2.22
C SER A 163 -3.81 -4.99 -2.47
N ARG A 164 -4.15 -3.71 -2.28
CA ARG A 164 -5.45 -3.10 -2.58
C ARG A 164 -5.80 -3.20 -4.05
N SER A 165 -4.83 -2.99 -4.95
CA SER A 165 -5.08 -3.13 -6.40
C SER A 165 -5.44 -4.56 -6.78
N THR A 166 -4.79 -5.56 -6.15
CA THR A 166 -5.14 -6.97 -6.40
C THR A 166 -6.52 -7.34 -5.84
N GLN A 167 -6.91 -6.77 -4.69
CA GLN A 167 -8.25 -6.96 -4.12
C GLN A 167 -9.31 -6.31 -5.03
N TYR A 168 -9.08 -5.07 -5.44
CA TYR A 168 -9.95 -4.37 -6.39
C TYR A 168 -10.10 -5.19 -7.69
N MET A 169 -9.01 -5.71 -8.25
CA MET A 169 -9.10 -6.58 -9.42
C MET A 169 -9.90 -7.86 -9.16
N LYS A 170 -9.82 -8.45 -7.95
CA LYS A 170 -10.57 -9.65 -7.56
C LYS A 170 -12.08 -9.39 -7.45
N GLU A 171 -12.46 -8.25 -6.86
CA GLU A 171 -13.86 -7.87 -6.67
C GLU A 171 -14.55 -7.55 -8.00
N TYR A 172 -13.84 -6.88 -8.91
CA TYR A 172 -14.37 -6.48 -10.21
C TYR A 172 -14.04 -7.48 -11.33
N GLN A 173 -13.61 -8.71 -11.01
CA GLN A 173 -13.24 -9.75 -11.99
C GLN A 173 -14.31 -9.93 -13.07
N ASP A 174 -15.58 -9.94 -12.66
CA ASP A 174 -16.71 -10.21 -13.56
C ASP A 174 -16.98 -9.05 -14.54
N ALA A 175 -16.48 -7.84 -14.27
CA ALA A 175 -16.56 -6.69 -15.16
C ALA A 175 -15.34 -6.56 -16.11
N PHE A 176 -14.27 -7.32 -15.87
CA PHE A 176 -13.08 -7.30 -16.71
C PHE A 176 -13.16 -8.33 -17.84
N LEU A 177 -12.53 -7.97 -18.96
CA LEU A 177 -12.69 -8.62 -20.28
C LEU A 177 -12.30 -10.11 -20.33
N PHE A 178 -11.56 -10.61 -19.34
CA PHE A 178 -11.05 -11.98 -19.33
C PHE A 178 -11.44 -12.68 -18.03
N ASN A 179 -12.58 -13.36 -18.06
CA ASN A 179 -12.97 -14.34 -17.06
C ASN A 179 -13.14 -15.71 -17.73
N GLU A 180 -12.08 -16.24 -18.34
CA GLU A 180 -12.04 -17.64 -18.82
C GLU A 180 -11.83 -18.66 -17.68
N LEU A 181 -12.14 -18.32 -16.43
CA LEU A 181 -12.03 -19.23 -15.29
C LEU A 181 -13.34 -19.44 -14.52
N LYS A 182 -14.48 -19.05 -15.09
CA LYS A 182 -15.81 -19.48 -14.65
C LYS A 182 -16.55 -20.09 -15.84
N GLY A 183 -16.16 -21.29 -16.28
CA GLY A 183 -16.73 -21.87 -17.49
C GLY A 183 -16.62 -23.38 -17.67
N ASP A 184 -15.46 -24.01 -17.46
CA ASP A 184 -15.34 -25.46 -17.66
C ASP A 184 -15.56 -26.22 -16.36
N THR A 185 -16.81 -26.15 -15.92
CA THR A 185 -17.40 -27.20 -15.10
C THR A 185 -17.24 -28.51 -15.85
N MET A 186 -16.54 -29.45 -15.20
CA MET A 186 -16.77 -30.89 -15.30
C MET A 186 -18.21 -31.21 -15.74
N ASP A 187 -18.43 -31.55 -17.01
CA ASP A 187 -19.59 -32.33 -17.51
C ASP A 187 -19.44 -32.54 -19.03
N THR A 188 -18.78 -33.63 -19.44
CA THR A 188 -19.27 -34.55 -20.46
C THR A 188 -18.31 -35.73 -20.66
N LEU A 189 -18.80 -36.91 -20.24
CA LEU A 189 -18.48 -38.30 -20.65
C LEU A 189 -17.11 -38.90 -20.31
#